data_AF-A0A958C3N6-F1
#
_entry.id   AF-A0A958C3N6-F1
#
_cell.length_a   1.000
_cell.length_b   1.000
_cell.length_c   1.000
_cell.angle_alpha   90.00
_cell.angle_beta   90.00
_cell.angle_gamma   90.00
#
_symmetry.space_group_name_H-M   'P 1'
#
loop_
_entity.id
_entity.type
_entity.pdbx_description
1 polymer ?
#
loop_
_entity_poly.entity_id
_entity_poly.type
_entity_poly.pdbx_seq_one_letter_code
_entity_poly.pdbx_strand_id
1 'polypeptide(L)'
;LRPTSQWLPGDTRTEQYRVDIPPTAYAPDHGRWAVGLYDHRTGQRLPLTLASAASGIDATADQLLFGNVMLEAAPGDVPNPLGIEFLDNVTLLGYSLSDRSVRPGDPLTVTLYWQARGPVSGDYTTFA
;
A
#
# COMPACT_ATOMS: atom_id res chain seq x y z
N LEU A 1 -6.65 13.25 -22.22
CA LEU A 1 -7.49 13.50 -21.03
C LEU A 1 -8.12 14.89 -21.17
N ARG A 2 -9.45 15.00 -21.14
CA ARG A 2 -10.14 16.30 -21.05
C ARG A 2 -10.42 16.60 -19.57
N PRO A 3 -10.30 17.85 -19.11
CA PRO A 3 -10.55 18.18 -17.72
C PRO A 3 -12.00 17.87 -17.34
N THR A 4 -12.21 17.47 -16.08
CA THR A 4 -13.54 17.16 -15.51
C THR A 4 -14.51 18.34 -15.59
N SER A 5 -14.00 19.57 -15.77
CA SER A 5 -14.78 20.80 -16.01
C SER A 5 -15.51 20.85 -17.37
N GLN A 6 -15.19 19.95 -18.31
CA GLN A 6 -15.84 19.87 -19.61
C GLN A 6 -16.81 18.69 -19.72
N TRP A 7 -17.09 18.01 -18.62
CA TRP A 7 -18.00 16.87 -18.62
C TRP A 7 -19.45 17.34 -18.74
N LEU A 8 -20.22 16.68 -19.59
CA LEU A 8 -21.66 16.90 -19.74
C LEU A 8 -22.43 15.78 -19.03
N PRO A 9 -23.62 16.06 -18.47
CA PRO A 9 -24.47 15.01 -17.92
C PRO A 9 -24.74 13.91 -18.97
N GLY A 10 -24.51 12.65 -18.59
CA GLY A 10 -24.68 11.49 -19.48
C GLY A 10 -23.41 11.02 -20.19
N ASP A 11 -22.32 11.79 -20.18
CA ASP A 11 -21.03 11.34 -20.70
C ASP A 11 -20.49 10.16 -19.88
N THR A 12 -20.24 9.03 -20.53
CA THR A 12 -19.48 7.93 -19.93
C THR A 12 -18.00 8.08 -20.28
N ARG A 13 -17.14 8.05 -19.27
CA ARG A 13 -15.68 8.12 -19.42
C ARG A 13 -15.04 6.93 -18.75
N THR A 14 -14.08 6.33 -19.44
CA THR A 14 -13.22 5.29 -18.91
C THR A 14 -11.83 5.86 -18.73
N GLU A 15 -11.33 5.80 -17.50
CA GLU A 15 -9.99 6.24 -17.15
C GLU A 15 -9.25 5.08 -16.50
N GLN A 16 -7.96 4.97 -16.79
CA GLN A 16 -7.09 3.97 -16.19
C GLN A 16 -6.08 4.67 -15.30
N TYR A 17 -6.09 4.30 -14.03
CA TYR A 17 -5.16 4.78 -13.03
C TYR A 17 -4.26 3.62 -12.64
N ARG A 18 -2.95 3.84 -12.78
CA ARG A 18 -1.96 2.95 -12.19
C ARG A 18 -1.61 3.53 -10.83
N VAL A 19 -1.73 2.69 -9.80
CA VAL A 19 -1.29 3.04 -8.47
C VAL A 19 -0.24 2.03 -8.06
N ASP A 20 0.97 2.53 -7.89
CA ASP A 20 2.13 1.71 -7.59
C ASP A 20 2.14 1.41 -6.09
N ILE A 21 2.26 0.13 -5.77
CA ILE A 21 2.45 -0.33 -4.39
C ILE A 21 3.91 -0.10 -4.04
N PRO A 22 4.23 0.64 -2.95
CA PRO A 22 5.61 0.83 -2.53
C PRO A 22 6.30 -0.52 -2.30
N PRO A 23 7.59 -0.68 -2.68
CA PRO A 23 8.33 -1.91 -2.42
C PRO A 23 8.52 -2.19 -0.91
N THR A 24 8.28 -1.20 -0.06
CA THR A 24 8.29 -1.30 1.41
C THR A 24 6.92 -1.61 2.00
N ALA A 25 5.88 -1.79 1.18
CA ALA A 25 4.56 -2.19 1.66
C ALA A 25 4.64 -3.59 2.27
N TYR A 26 4.21 -3.72 3.52
CA TYR A 26 4.26 -4.99 4.22
C TYR A 26 3.26 -5.97 3.62
N ALA A 27 3.69 -7.21 3.38
CA ALA A 27 2.86 -8.29 2.85
C ALA A 27 2.93 -9.55 3.75
N PRO A 28 1.84 -10.35 3.86
CA PRO A 28 0.57 -10.16 3.20
C PRO A 28 -0.26 -9.04 3.84
N ASP A 29 -1.08 -8.39 3.03
CA ASP A 29 -2.02 -7.37 3.48
C ASP A 29 -3.29 -7.31 2.62
N HIS A 30 -4.34 -6.69 3.13
CA HIS A 30 -5.54 -6.44 2.36
C HIS A 30 -5.98 -4.98 2.48
N GLY A 31 -6.36 -4.40 1.36
CA GLY A 31 -6.89 -3.05 1.28
C GLY A 31 -8.24 -3.02 0.59
N ARG A 32 -8.90 -1.86 0.68
CA ARG A 32 -10.04 -1.52 -0.16
C ARG A 32 -9.73 -0.22 -0.87
N TRP A 33 -10.33 -0.06 -2.03
CA TRP A 33 -10.14 1.11 -2.86
C TRP A 33 -11.46 1.83 -2.98
N ALA A 34 -11.43 3.15 -2.84
CA ALA A 34 -12.62 3.96 -2.93
C ALA A 34 -12.40 5.13 -3.90
N VAL A 35 -13.42 5.46 -4.66
CA VAL A 35 -13.44 6.62 -5.55
C VAL A 35 -14.56 7.54 -5.11
N GLY A 36 -14.23 8.80 -4.89
CA GLY A 36 -15.21 9.85 -4.62
C GLY A 36 -14.73 11.15 -5.25
N LEU A 37 -15.69 12.01 -5.57
CA LEU A 37 -15.41 13.31 -6.17
C LEU A 37 -15.37 14.39 -5.11
N TYR A 38 -14.65 15.47 -5.43
CA TYR A 38 -14.53 16.63 -4.59
C TYR A 38 -14.75 17.88 -5.43
N ASP A 39 -15.28 18.93 -4.81
CA ASP A 39 -15.19 20.27 -5.38
C ASP A 39 -13.72 20.71 -5.37
N HIS A 40 -13.15 20.97 -6.54
CA HIS A 40 -11.74 21.31 -6.68
C HIS A 40 -11.34 22.65 -6.02
N ARG A 41 -12.27 23.58 -5.79
CA ARG A 41 -12.00 24.88 -5.17
C ARG A 41 -12.02 24.80 -3.67
N THR A 42 -12.98 24.06 -3.11
CA THR A 42 -13.19 23.99 -1.65
C THR A 42 -12.57 22.76 -1.02
N GLY A 43 -12.27 21.73 -1.81
CA GLY A 43 -11.83 20.42 -1.33
C GLY A 43 -12.93 19.60 -0.65
N GLN A 44 -14.18 20.06 -0.67
CA GLN A 44 -15.29 19.33 -0.04
C GLN A 44 -15.68 18.10 -0.85
N ARG A 45 -15.91 16.98 -0.17
CA ARG A 45 -16.49 15.75 -0.75
C ARG A 45 -17.85 16.06 -1.34
N LEU A 46 -18.09 15.61 -2.58
CA LEU A 46 -19.40 15.71 -3.21
C LEU A 46 -20.27 14.51 -2.81
N PRO A 47 -21.56 14.72 -2.53
CA PRO A 47 -22.47 13.61 -2.26
C PRO A 47 -22.64 12.74 -3.51
N LEU A 48 -22.77 11.44 -3.28
CA LEU A 48 -22.98 10.43 -4.31
C LEU A 48 -24.47 10.07 -4.37
N THR A 49 -25.01 9.97 -5.58
CA THR A 49 -26.34 9.38 -5.82
C THR A 49 -26.19 8.33 -6.91
N LEU A 50 -26.64 7.10 -6.64
CA LEU A 50 -26.57 6.01 -7.59
C LEU A 50 -27.93 5.79 -8.25
N ALA A 51 -27.92 5.74 -9.58
CA ALA A 51 -29.10 5.37 -10.37
C ALA A 51 -29.48 3.90 -10.16
N SER A 52 -28.49 3.03 -9.93
CA SER A 52 -28.68 1.61 -9.63
C SER A 52 -27.48 1.06 -8.86
N ALA A 53 -27.71 0.07 -8.00
CA ALA A 53 -26.62 -0.68 -7.39
C ALA A 53 -25.94 -1.58 -8.43
N ALA A 54 -24.61 -1.69 -8.35
CA ALA A 54 -23.83 -2.62 -9.15
C ALA A 54 -23.24 -3.69 -8.23
N SER A 55 -23.28 -4.96 -8.64
CA SER A 55 -22.72 -6.06 -7.84
C SER A 55 -21.21 -5.88 -7.65
N GLY A 56 -20.74 -6.02 -6.39
CA GLY A 56 -19.32 -5.88 -6.04
C GLY A 56 -18.85 -4.42 -5.88
N ILE A 57 -19.77 -3.46 -5.93
CA ILE A 57 -19.50 -2.05 -5.63
C ILE A 57 -20.41 -1.63 -4.48
N ASP A 58 -19.80 -1.35 -3.34
CA ASP A 58 -20.50 -0.73 -2.20
C ASP A 58 -20.47 0.80 -2.35
N ALA A 59 -21.38 1.49 -1.68
CA ALA A 59 -21.46 2.94 -1.73
C ALA A 59 -21.70 3.53 -0.34
N THR A 60 -21.02 4.63 -0.03
CA THR A 60 -21.36 5.51 1.09
C THR A 60 -22.06 6.75 0.57
N ALA A 61 -22.27 7.73 1.45
CA ALA A 61 -22.85 9.02 1.10
C ALA A 61 -22.02 9.81 0.07
N ASP A 62 -20.72 9.53 -0.11
CA ASP A 62 -19.78 10.38 -0.83
C ASP A 62 -18.68 9.63 -1.61
N GLN A 63 -18.66 8.30 -1.58
CA GLN A 63 -17.69 7.49 -2.32
C GLN A 63 -18.25 6.11 -2.70
N LEU A 64 -17.73 5.59 -3.81
CA LEU A 64 -17.87 4.21 -4.24
C LEU A 64 -16.73 3.39 -3.66
N LEU A 65 -17.03 2.27 -3.01
CA LEU A 65 -16.07 1.31 -2.51
C LEU A 65 -16.01 0.12 -3.46
N PHE A 66 -14.81 -0.19 -3.89
CA PHE A 66 -14.49 -1.36 -4.70
C PHE A 66 -13.99 -2.48 -3.78
N GLY A 67 -14.09 -3.71 -4.28
CA GLY A 67 -13.75 -4.92 -3.53
C GLY A 67 -12.35 -4.95 -2.92
N ASN A 68 -12.06 -6.03 -2.20
CA ASN A 68 -10.77 -6.16 -1.52
C ASN A 68 -9.63 -6.38 -2.53
N VAL A 69 -8.55 -5.64 -2.35
CA VAL A 69 -7.27 -5.87 -3.03
C VAL A 69 -6.37 -6.60 -2.06
N MET A 70 -5.95 -7.80 -2.43
CA MET A 70 -4.99 -8.57 -1.66
C MET A 70 -3.58 -8.21 -2.13
N LEU A 71 -2.74 -7.79 -1.20
CA LEU A 71 -1.30 -7.75 -1.36
C LEU A 71 -0.75 -9.09 -0.87
N GLU A 72 -0.38 -9.94 -1.81
CA GLU A 72 0.17 -11.25 -1.49
C GLU A 72 1.60 -11.13 -0.98
N ALA A 73 1.98 -12.03 -0.08
CA ALA A 73 3.36 -12.16 0.34
C ALA A 73 4.22 -12.57 -0.85
N ALA A 74 5.41 -11.98 -0.97
CA ALA A 74 6.41 -12.46 -1.91
C ALA A 74 6.73 -13.94 -1.61
N PRO A 75 6.88 -14.79 -2.63
CA PRO A 75 7.22 -16.20 -2.40
C PRO A 75 8.62 -16.34 -1.80
N GLY A 76 8.79 -17.34 -0.93
CA GLY A 76 10.07 -17.67 -0.29
C GLY A 76 9.98 -17.68 1.24
N ASP A 77 11.12 -17.92 1.89
CA ASP A 77 11.19 -18.10 3.35
C ASP A 77 11.49 -16.80 4.10
N VAL A 78 11.84 -15.73 3.39
CA VAL A 78 12.19 -14.43 3.97
C VAL A 78 10.96 -13.51 3.91
N PRO A 79 10.40 -13.10 5.08
CA PRO A 79 9.34 -12.12 5.11
C PRO A 79 9.81 -10.75 4.61
N ASN A 80 8.95 -10.05 3.85
CA ASN A 80 9.17 -8.70 3.31
C ASN A 80 10.59 -8.51 2.75
N PRO A 81 10.92 -9.19 1.64
CA PRO A 81 12.26 -9.18 1.11
C PRO A 81 12.67 -7.78 0.62
N LEU A 82 13.89 -7.38 0.96
CA LEU A 82 14.48 -6.07 0.61
C LEU A 82 15.72 -6.20 -0.28
N GLY A 83 16.58 -7.19 -0.02
CA GLY A 83 17.80 -7.43 -0.79
C GLY A 83 18.83 -6.29 -0.74
N ILE A 84 18.93 -5.59 0.40
CA ILE A 84 19.84 -4.46 0.55
C ILE A 84 21.25 -4.96 0.87
N GLU A 85 22.23 -4.56 0.06
CA GLU A 85 23.63 -4.93 0.24
C GLU A 85 24.37 -3.89 1.09
N PHE A 86 25.13 -4.37 2.07
CA PHE A 86 26.00 -3.61 2.96
C PHE A 86 27.48 -3.97 2.70
N LEU A 87 28.39 -3.29 3.39
CA LEU A 87 29.82 -3.62 3.39
C LEU A 87 30.08 -5.08 3.84
N ASP A 88 31.25 -5.62 3.51
CA ASP A 88 31.69 -6.98 3.85
C ASP A 88 30.77 -8.12 3.36
N ASN A 89 30.08 -7.90 2.23
CA ASN A 89 29.21 -8.91 1.61
C ASN A 89 28.07 -9.39 2.53
N VAL A 90 27.57 -8.50 3.39
CA VAL A 90 26.39 -8.72 4.23
C VAL A 90 25.16 -8.16 3.52
N THR A 91 24.08 -8.94 3.45
CA THR A 91 22.82 -8.53 2.83
C THR A 91 21.68 -8.58 3.85
N LEU A 92 20.92 -7.50 3.97
CA LEU A 92 19.62 -7.51 4.64
C LEU A 92 18.62 -8.13 3.68
N LEU A 93 18.26 -9.38 3.93
CA LEU A 93 17.34 -10.13 3.09
C LEU A 93 15.92 -9.62 3.24
N GLY A 94 15.47 -9.30 4.46
CA GLY A 94 14.11 -8.84 4.74
C GLY A 94 13.85 -8.63 6.23
N TYR A 95 12.58 -8.45 6.60
CA TYR A 95 12.18 -8.18 7.98
C TYR A 95 10.76 -8.66 8.30
N SER A 96 10.50 -8.86 9.59
CA SER A 96 9.15 -9.08 10.11
C SER A 96 8.87 -8.17 11.30
N LEU A 97 7.60 -7.84 11.48
CA LEU A 97 7.10 -7.04 12.59
C LEU A 97 6.26 -7.93 13.49
N SER A 98 6.39 -7.79 14.82
CA SER A 98 5.55 -8.52 15.76
C SER A 98 4.08 -8.12 15.68
N ASP A 99 3.82 -6.86 15.35
CA ASP A 99 2.50 -6.30 15.12
C ASP A 99 2.56 -5.23 14.03
N ARG A 100 1.47 -5.06 13.29
CA ARG A 100 1.31 -4.06 12.23
C ARG A 100 0.46 -2.87 12.67
N SER A 101 -0.17 -2.95 13.86
CA SER A 101 -1.00 -1.89 14.45
C SER A 101 -0.72 -1.74 15.93
N VAL A 102 0.18 -0.82 16.28
CA VAL A 102 0.56 -0.52 17.67
C VAL A 102 0.01 0.83 18.13
N ARG A 103 -0.25 0.99 19.44
CA ARG A 103 -0.57 2.29 20.03
C ARG A 103 0.70 2.99 20.52
N PRO A 104 0.66 4.32 20.72
CA PRO A 104 1.76 5.03 21.37
C PRO A 104 2.07 4.42 22.75
N GLY A 105 3.33 4.04 22.95
CA GLY A 105 3.80 3.40 24.18
C GLY A 105 3.84 1.86 24.12
N ASP A 106 3.21 1.24 23.11
CA ASP A 106 3.31 -0.21 22.94
C ASP A 106 4.69 -0.60 22.38
N PRO A 107 5.30 -1.71 22.86
CA PRO A 107 6.53 -2.21 22.27
C PRO A 107 6.25 -2.80 20.88
N LEU A 108 7.10 -2.45 19.91
CA LEU A 108 7.13 -3.05 18.59
C LEU A 108 8.45 -3.80 18.40
N THR A 109 8.40 -5.11 18.21
CA THR A 109 9.58 -5.90 17.90
C THR A 109 9.76 -6.01 16.40
N VAL A 110 10.95 -5.64 15.93
CA VAL A 110 11.38 -5.81 14.54
C VAL A 110 12.41 -6.93 14.50
N THR A 111 12.18 -7.95 13.67
CA THR A 111 13.16 -9.00 13.39
C THR A 111 13.74 -8.79 12.01
N LEU A 112 15.07 -8.77 11.92
CA LEU A 112 15.81 -8.56 10.68
C LEU A 112 16.44 -9.89 10.23
N TYR A 113 16.30 -10.21 8.95
CA TYR A 113 16.86 -11.42 8.34
C TYR A 113 18.12 -11.05 7.57
N TRP A 114 19.27 -11.50 8.07
CA TRP A 114 20.58 -11.16 7.50
C TRP A 114 21.26 -12.38 6.88
N GLN A 115 22.06 -12.14 5.84
CA GLN A 115 22.93 -13.16 5.25
C GLN A 115 24.33 -12.58 5.03
N ALA A 116 25.34 -13.28 5.53
CA ALA A 116 26.73 -13.05 5.15
C ALA A 116 27.07 -13.95 3.95
N ARG A 117 27.58 -13.38 2.86
CA ARG A 117 28.03 -14.13 1.66
C ARG A 117 29.51 -14.46 1.67
N GLY A 118 30.23 -14.08 2.72
CA GLY A 118 31.66 -14.37 2.93
C GLY A 118 32.07 -14.08 4.38
N PRO A 119 33.37 -14.23 4.70
CA PRO A 119 33.90 -13.84 6.00
C PRO A 119 33.65 -12.35 6.26
N VAL A 120 33.12 -12.04 7.44
CA VAL A 120 32.80 -10.68 7.87
C VAL A 120 33.94 -10.18 8.76
N SER A 121 34.51 -9.01 8.48
CA SER A 121 35.75 -8.54 9.12
C SER A 121 35.53 -7.78 10.44
N GLY A 122 34.63 -8.29 11.29
CA GLY A 122 34.36 -7.75 12.62
C GLY A 122 32.89 -7.85 13.03
N ASP A 123 32.58 -7.37 14.24
CA ASP A 123 31.21 -7.26 14.72
C ASP A 123 30.54 -6.01 14.13
N TYR A 124 29.40 -6.19 13.47
CA TYR A 124 28.62 -5.09 12.89
C TYR A 124 27.46 -4.72 13.80
N THR A 125 27.35 -3.44 14.15
CA THR A 125 26.17 -2.89 14.83
C THR A 125 25.30 -2.15 13.82
N THR A 126 24.05 -2.56 13.69
CA THR A 126 23.04 -1.83 12.92
C THR A 126 22.46 -0.72 13.79
N PHE A 127 22.61 0.54 13.37
CA PHE A 127 21.91 1.66 14.00
C PHE A 127 20.71 2.04 13.12
N ALA A 128 19.54 2.14 13.73
CA ALA A 128 18.30 2.62 13.11
C ALA A 128 18.17 4.14 13.27
#